data_AF-A0A349W8G8-F1
#
_entry.id   AF-A0A349W8G8-F1
#
_cell.length_a   1.000
_cell.length_b   1.000
_cell.length_c   1.000
_cell.angle_alpha   90.00
_cell.angle_beta   90.00
_cell.angle_gamma   90.00
#
_symmetry.space_group_name_H-M   'P 1'
#
loop_
_entity.id
_entity.type
_entity.pdbx_description
1 polymer ?
#
loop_
_entity_poly.entity_id
_entity_poly.type
_entity_poly.pdbx_seq_one_letter_code
_entity_poly.pdbx_strand_id
1 'polypeptide(L)' 'RLMHALCAAALAGDVRRAMEIQFQLMPVHKHLFVEANPIPVKWAMARLGLCGGTLRLPMTPLSQGNEAVVEGALRAAGLL' A
#
# COMPACT_ATOMS: atom_id res chain seq x y z
N ARG A 1 -1.01 11.44 0.82
CA ARG A 1 -1.51 12.54 -0.06
C ARG A 1 -2.63 12.04 -0.98
N LEU A 2 -2.40 11.04 -1.83
CA LEU A 2 -3.42 10.51 -2.75
C LEU A 2 -4.70 9.99 -2.05
N MET A 3 -4.57 9.21 -0.98
CA MET A 3 -5.75 8.71 -0.25
C MET A 3 -6.66 9.83 0.27
N HIS A 4 -6.07 10.92 0.78
CA HIS A 4 -6.82 12.12 1.19
C HIS A 4 -7.54 12.77 0.00
N ALA A 5 -6.84 12.95 -1.14
CA ALA A 5 -7.43 13.52 -2.35
C ALA A 5 -8.56 12.66 -2.92
N LEU A 6 -8.45 11.33 -2.83
CA LEU A 6 -9.52 10.40 -3.21
C LEU A 6 -10.78 10.64 -2.37
N CYS A 7 -10.63 10.67 -1.04
CA CYS A 7 -11.77 10.91 -0.15
C CYS A 7 -12.38 12.29 -0.38
N ALA A 8 -11.56 13.33 -0.56
CA ALA A 8 -12.04 14.68 -0.84
C ALA A 8 -12.84 14.76 -2.14
N ALA A 9 -12.35 14.15 -3.23
CA ALA A 9 -13.05 14.10 -4.51
C ALA A 9 -14.38 13.32 -4.40
N ALA A 10 -14.37 12.18 -3.69
CA ALA A 10 -15.58 11.40 -3.47
C ALA A 10 -16.64 12.17 -2.68
N LEU A 11 -16.24 12.87 -1.61
CA LEU A 11 -17.15 13.71 -0.81
C LEU A 11 -17.69 14.92 -1.58
N ALA A 12 -16.92 15.46 -2.52
CA ALA A 12 -17.35 16.53 -3.42
C ALA A 12 -18.24 16.04 -4.59
N GLY A 13 -18.48 14.73 -4.71
CA GLY A 13 -19.24 14.14 -5.82
C GLY A 13 -18.47 14.05 -7.14
N ASP A 14 -17.16 14.35 -7.15
CA ASP A 14 -16.31 14.21 -8.33
C ASP A 14 -15.86 12.75 -8.50
N VAL A 15 -16.79 11.94 -9.01
CA VAL A 15 -16.57 10.50 -9.23
C VAL A 15 -15.42 10.24 -10.19
N ARG A 16 -15.26 11.07 -11.23
CA ARG A 16 -14.21 10.88 -12.24
C ARG A 16 -12.84 11.01 -11.59
N ARG A 17 -12.62 12.10 -10.85
CA ARG A 17 -11.35 12.33 -10.16
C ARG A 17 -11.09 11.29 -9.08
N ALA A 18 -12.11 10.91 -8.32
CA ALA A 18 -11.99 9.87 -7.29
C ALA A 18 -11.54 8.53 -7.91
N MET A 19 -12.12 8.14 -9.05
CA MET A 19 -11.78 6.89 -9.73
C MET A 19 -10.39 6.91 -10.35
N GLU A 20 -9.94 8.03 -10.93
CA GLU A 20 -8.56 8.18 -11.41
C GLU A 20 -7.55 7.89 -10.28
N ILE A 21 -7.77 8.49 -9.11
CA ILE A 21 -6.88 8.28 -7.95
C ILE A 21 -7.03 6.85 -7.41
N GLN A 22 -8.25 6.31 -7.38
CA GLN A 22 -8.48 4.92 -6.95
C GLN A 22 -7.67 3.95 -7.80
N PHE A 23 -7.70 4.09 -9.14
CA PHE A 23 -6.92 3.22 -10.03
C PHE A 23 -5.42 3.36 -9.83
N GLN A 24 -4.92 4.56 -9.52
CA GLN A 24 -3.52 4.75 -9.16
C GLN A 24 -3.14 4.04 -7.85
N LEU A 25 -4.06 4.00 -6.88
CA LEU A 25 -3.85 3.35 -5.57
C LEU A 25 -4.17 1.85 -5.57
N MET A 26 -4.89 1.34 -6.57
CA MET A 26 -5.33 -0.06 -6.63
C MET A 26 -4.21 -1.08 -6.43
N PRO A 27 -3.01 -0.93 -7.02
CA PRO A 27 -1.92 -1.89 -6.80
C PRO A 27 -1.58 -2.05 -5.31
N VAL A 28 -1.43 -0.94 -4.58
CA VAL A 28 -1.12 -0.99 -3.13
C VAL A 28 -2.32 -1.40 -2.29
N HIS A 29 -3.54 -1.00 -2.64
CA HIS A 29 -4.75 -1.46 -1.96
C HIS A 29 -4.93 -2.97 -2.03
N LYS A 30 -4.54 -3.60 -3.14
CA LYS A 30 -4.63 -5.05 -3.31
C LYS A 30 -3.45 -5.77 -2.65
N HIS A 31 -2.23 -5.34 -2.95
CA HIS A 31 -1.03 -6.12 -2.64
C HIS A 31 -0.48 -5.88 -1.23
N LEU A 32 -0.90 -4.82 -0.53
CA LEU A 32 -0.62 -4.69 0.91
C LEU A 32 -1.44 -5.66 1.78
N PHE A 33 -2.30 -6.48 1.17
CA PHE A 33 -3.09 -7.54 1.82
C PHE A 33 -2.78 -8.93 1.24
N VAL A 34 -1.63 -9.10 0.58
CA VAL A 34 -1.16 -10.43 0.12
C VAL A 34 -0.89 -11.39 1.28
N GLU A 35 -0.63 -10.84 2.47
CA GLU A 35 -0.58 -11.55 3.75
C GLU A 35 -1.32 -10.74 4.82
N ALA A 36 -1.42 -11.28 6.04
CA ALA A 36 -2.11 -10.64 7.15
C ALA A 36 -1.57 -9.23 7.44
N ASN A 37 -2.45 -8.23 7.44
CA ASN A 37 -2.11 -6.87 7.86
C ASN A 37 -1.69 -6.88 9.35
N PRO A 38 -0.57 -6.21 9.74
CA PRO A 38 0.25 -5.24 9.01
C PRO A 38 1.56 -5.78 8.44
N ILE A 39 1.70 -7.09 8.18
CA ILE A 39 2.95 -7.68 7.69
C ILE A 39 3.44 -6.99 6.39
N PRO A 40 2.64 -6.85 5.31
CA PRO A 40 3.12 -6.27 4.06
C PRO A 40 3.43 -4.77 4.18
N VAL A 41 2.61 -4.01 4.92
CA VAL A 41 2.84 -2.57 5.09
C VAL A 41 4.08 -2.30 5.95
N LYS A 42 4.38 -3.13 6.97
CA LYS A 42 5.60 -2.99 7.77
C LYS A 42 6.85 -3.30 6.95
N TRP A 43 6.79 -4.30 6.06
CA TRP A 43 7.86 -4.55 5.10
C TRP A 43 8.04 -3.36 4.13
N ALA A 44 6.94 -2.85 3.55
CA ALA A 44 6.98 -1.71 2.64
C ALA A 44 7.57 -0.44 3.29
N MET A 45 7.19 -0.13 4.53
CA MET A 45 7.72 1.03 5.24
C MET A 45 9.21 0.90 5.56
N ALA A 46 9.69 -0.33 5.83
CA ALA A 46 11.12 -0.62 5.98
C ALA A 46 11.87 -0.47 4.66
N ARG A 47 11.31 -0.98 3.57
CA ARG A 47 11.86 -0.84 2.21
C ARG A 47 12.00 0.63 1.79
N LEU A 48 11.08 1.49 2.21
CA LEU A 48 11.07 2.94 1.96
C LEU A 48 11.95 3.74 2.92
N GLY A 49 12.58 3.10 3.92
CA GLY A 49 13.40 3.78 4.92
C GLY A 49 12.62 4.64 5.91
N LEU A 50 11.31 4.42 6.05
CA LEU A 50 10.43 5.24 6.90
C LEU A 50 10.29 4.70 8.33
N CYS A 51 10.32 3.38 8.52
CA CYS A 51 10.40 2.77 9.85
C CYS A 51 10.96 1.34 9.77
N GLY A 52 11.35 0.74 10.91
CA GLY A 52 11.83 -0.64 10.92
C GLY A 52 10.73 -1.69 10.66
N GLY A 53 11.14 -2.88 10.24
CA GLY A 53 10.25 -4.02 9.95
C GLY A 53 9.79 -4.83 11.18
N THR A 54 10.05 -4.37 12.40
CA THR A 54 9.73 -5.10 13.62
C THR A 54 8.23 -5.37 13.76
N LEU A 55 7.88 -6.63 13.96
CA LEU A 55 6.53 -7.12 14.22
C LEU A 55 6.53 -7.85 15.56
N ARG A 56 5.38 -7.85 16.24
CA ARG A 56 5.16 -8.66 17.45
C ARG A 56 4.43 -9.94 17.05
N LEU A 57 4.81 -11.05 17.67
CA LEU A 57 4.08 -12.29 17.51
C LEU A 57 2.60 -12.10 17.87
N PRO A 58 1.67 -12.79 17.18
CA PRO A 58 1.92 -13.89 16.23
C PRO A 58 2.31 -13.46 14.81
N MET A 59 2.49 -12.17 14.52
CA MET A 59 2.88 -11.69 13.19
C MET A 59 4.37 -11.94 12.95
N THR A 60 4.68 -12.47 11.76
CA THR A 60 6.04 -12.78 11.30
C THR A 60 6.44 -11.85 10.16
N PRO A 61 7.73 -11.75 9.81
CA PRO A 61 8.16 -11.07 8.58
C PRO A 61 7.42 -11.59 7.34
N LEU A 62 7.28 -10.73 6.33
CA LEU A 62 6.67 -11.07 5.04
C LEU A 62 7.39 -12.26 4.41
N SER A 63 6.65 -13.20 3.83
CA SER A 63 7.28 -14.32 3.12
C SER A 63 8.07 -13.81 1.92
N GLN A 64 9.27 -14.36 1.69
CA GLN A 64 10.16 -13.93 0.61
C GLN A 64 9.49 -13.94 -0.78
N GLY A 65 8.60 -14.90 -1.05
CA GLY A 65 7.84 -14.98 -2.31
C GLY A 65 6.87 -13.82 -2.53
N ASN A 66 6.45 -13.11 -1.48
CA ASN A 66 5.53 -11.99 -1.55
C ASN A 66 6.24 -10.62 -1.58
N GLU A 67 7.55 -10.56 -1.34
CA GLU A 67 8.32 -9.30 -1.38
C GLU A 67 8.25 -8.64 -2.77
N ALA A 68 8.43 -9.41 -3.84
CA ALA A 68 8.34 -8.91 -5.21
C ALA A 68 6.93 -8.37 -5.56
N VAL A 69 5.89 -8.97 -4.99
CA VAL A 69 4.49 -8.54 -5.16
C VAL A 69 4.29 -7.17 -4.51
N VAL A 70 4.79 -6.97 -3.29
CA VAL A 70 4.69 -5.70 -2.59
C VAL A 70 5.57 -4.64 -3.26
N GLU A 71 6.82 -4.96 -3.62
CA GLU A 71 7.71 -4.01 -4.32
C GLU A 71 7.13 -3.56 -5.67
N GLY A 72 6.57 -4.48 -6.46
CA GLY A 72 5.89 -4.15 -7.71
C GLY A 72 4.72 -3.20 -7.51
N ALA A 73 3.92 -3.40 -6.47
CA ALA A 73 2.81 -2.52 -6.14
C ALA A 73 3.26 -1.11 -5.72
N LEU A 74 4.35 -1.00 -4.95
CA LEU A 74 4.94 0.28 -4.57
C LEU A 74 5.43 1.06 -5.80
N ARG A 75 6.14 0.40 -6.73
CA ARG A 75 6.59 1.01 -7.99
C ARG A 75 5.43 1.46 -8.86
N ALA A 76 4.41 0.61 -9.02
CA ALA A 76 3.21 0.95 -9.80
C ALA A 76 2.45 2.16 -9.23
N ALA A 77 2.48 2.34 -7.90
CA ALA A 77 1.89 3.50 -7.22
C ALA A 77 2.83 4.73 -7.16
N GLY A 78 4.06 4.64 -7.67
CA GLY A 78 5.05 5.71 -7.66
C GLY A 78 5.65 6.02 -6.27
N LEU A 79 5.72 5.01 -5.40
CA LEU A 79 6.29 5.12 -4.06
C LEU A 79 7.77 4.71 -3.98
N LEU A 80 8.23 3.89 -4.94
CA LEU A 80 9.62 3.46 -5.15
C LEU A 80 10.06 3.79 -6.57
#